data_AF-A0AA51UHZ9-F1
#
_entry.id   AF-A0AA51UHZ9-F1
#
_cell.length_a   1.000
_cell.length_b   1.000
_cell.length_c   1.000
_cell.angle_alpha   90.00
_cell.angle_beta   90.00
_cell.angle_gamma   90.00
#
_symmetry.space_group_name_H-M   'P 1'
#
loop_
_entity.id
_entity.type
_entity.pdbx_description
1 polymer ?
#
loop_
_entity_poly.entity_id
_entity_poly.type
_entity_poly.pdbx_seq_one_letter_code
_entity_poly.pdbx_strand_id
1 'polypeptide(L)' 'MKLLEKKCAMCGSPIYVYENCAREEMFCTLHCMERATFVTTSRTSGPVRTVC' A
#
# COMPACT_ATOMS: atom_id res chain seq x y z
N MET A 1 -19.07 -7.69 12.41
CA MET A 1 -18.25 -7.11 11.33
C MET A 1 -18.12 -5.62 11.59
N LYS A 2 -16.93 -5.13 11.97
CA LYS A 2 -16.68 -3.70 12.22
C LYS A 2 -15.93 -3.10 11.03
N LEU A 3 -16.44 -2.00 10.48
CA LEU A 3 -15.78 -1.25 9.42
C LEU A 3 -14.83 -0.22 10.07
N LEU A 4 -13.59 -0.15 9.59
CA LEU A 4 -12.56 0.74 10.06
C LEU A 4 -12.13 1.68 8.95
N GLU A 5 -11.88 2.94 9.30
CA GLU A 5 -11.18 3.88 8.43
C GLU A 5 -9.67 3.72 8.61
N LYS A 6 -8.97 3.55 7.49
CA LYS A 6 -7.51 3.54 7.37
C LYS A 6 -7.11 4.59 6.34
N LYS A 7 -5.87 5.06 6.40
CA LYS A 7 -5.33 5.98 5.38
C LYS A 7 -4.41 5.21 4.45
N CYS A 8 -4.44 5.55 3.16
CA CYS A 8 -3.47 5.08 2.19
C CYS A 8 -2.08 5.51 2.63
N ALA A 9 -1.15 4.56 2.77
CA ALA A 9 0.21 4.83 3.20
C ALA A 9 0.98 5.73 2.20
N MET A 10 0.55 5.78 0.93
CA MET A 10 1.18 6.59 -0.11
C MET A 10 0.55 7.98 -0.28
N CYS A 11 -0.78 8.07 -0.41
CA CYS A 11 -1.45 9.34 -0.75
C CYS A 11 -2.32 9.92 0.39
N GLY A 12 -2.46 9.22 1.51
CA GLY A 12 -3.25 9.66 2.67
C GLY A 12 -4.78 9.59 2.50
N SER A 13 -5.28 9.21 1.31
CA SER A 13 -6.72 9.04 1.07
C SER A 13 -7.36 8.01 2.00
N PRO A 14 -8.61 8.22 2.45
CA PRO A 14 -9.30 7.26 3.31
C PRO A 14 -9.62 5.96 2.57
N ILE A 15 -9.49 4.85 3.29
CA ILE A 15 -9.81 3.48 2.86
C ILE A 15 -10.67 2.86 3.95
N TYR A 16 -11.82 2.30 3.56
CA TYR A 16 -12.71 1.63 4.50
C TYR A 16 -12.57 0.12 4.35
N VAL A 17 -12.16 -0.54 5.42
CA VAL A 17 -11.93 -1.98 5.44
C VAL A 17 -12.58 -2.62 6.66
N TYR A 18 -12.97 -3.88 6.52
CA TYR A 18 -13.36 -4.65 7.69
C TYR A 18 -12.13 -4.98 8.54
N GLU A 19 -12.33 -5.04 9.86
CA GLU A 19 -11.27 -5.26 10.86
C GLU A 19 -10.40 -6.51 10.57
N ASN A 20 -11.01 -7.58 10.07
CA ASN A 20 -10.31 -8.82 9.69
C ASN A 20 -9.44 -8.68 8.42
N CYS A 21 -9.66 -7.64 7.61
CA CYS A 21 -8.89 -7.35 6.41
C CYS A 21 -7.87 -6.22 6.62
N ALA A 22 -7.88 -5.55 7.78
CA ALA A 22 -7.03 -4.42 8.05
C ALA A 22 -5.56 -4.86 8.22
N ARG A 23 -4.67 -4.27 7.42
CA ARG A 23 -3.22 -4.43 7.55
C ARG A 23 -2.57 -3.14 8.03
N GLU A 24 -1.28 -3.23 8.41
CA GLU A 24 -0.49 -2.08 8.85
C GLU A 24 -0.32 -1.05 7.72
N GLU A 25 0.12 -1.51 6.55
CA GLU A 25 0.16 -0.71 5.32
C GLU A 25 -0.99 -1.09 4.38
N MET A 26 -1.69 -0.07 3.90
CA MET A 26 -2.81 -0.20 2.97
C MET A 26 -2.72 0.85 1.86
N PHE A 27 -3.16 0.48 0.66
CA PHE A 27 -3.11 1.33 -0.52
C PHE A 27 -4.48 1.42 -1.19
N CYS A 28 -4.89 2.62 -1.57
CA CYS A 28 -6.21 2.84 -2.18
C CYS A 28 -6.28 2.32 -3.63
N THR A 29 -5.13 2.22 -4.30
CA THR A 29 -5.01 1.73 -5.68
C THR A 29 -3.72 0.94 -5.85
N LEU A 30 -3.67 0.08 -6.87
CA LEU A 30 -2.44 -0.61 -7.27
C LEU A 30 -1.30 0.38 -7.56
N HIS A 31 -1.61 1.52 -8.18
CA HIS A 31 -0.63 2.57 -8.44
C HIS A 31 0.04 3.11 -7.17
N CYS A 32 -0.71 3.28 -6.08
CA CYS A 32 -0.16 3.72 -4.80
C CYS A 32 0.74 2.64 -4.17
N MET A 33 0.36 1.37 -4.29
CA MET A 33 1.16 0.24 -3.82
C MET A 33 2.47 0.12 -4.60
N GLU A 34 2.40 0.16 -5.93
CA GLU A 34 3.57 0.12 -6.80
C GLU A 34 4.55 1.25 -6.46
N ARG A 35 4.07 2.50 -6.37
CA ARG A 35 4.91 3.64 -5.97
C ARG A 35 5.59 3.43 -4.63
N ALA A 36 4.88 2.91 -3.64
CA ALA A 36 5.47 2.62 -2.33
C ALA A 36 6.57 1.56 -2.41
N THR A 37 6.40 0.51 -3.23
CA THR A 37 7.45 -0.51 -3.45
C THR A 37 8.70 0.03 -4.15
N PHE A 38 8.56 1.02 -5.04
CA PHE A 38 9.71 1.71 -5.66
C PHE A 38 10.44 2.65 -4.68
N VAL A 39 9.71 3.30 -3.77
CA VAL A 39 10.31 4.16 -2.73
C VAL A 39 11.08 3.35 -1.69
N THR A 40 10.63 2.15 -1.33
CA THR A 40 11.35 1.28 -0.38
C THR A 40 12.56 0.60 -1.01
N THR A 41 12.51 0.22 -2.29
CA THR A 41 13.66 -0.37 -3.00
C THR A 41 14.75 0.65 -3.35
N SER A 42 14.46 1.95 -3.39
CA SER A 42 15.49 2.98 -3.65
C SER A 42 16.41 3.27 -2.45
N ARG A 43 16.11 2.75 -1.25
CA ARG A 43 17.06 2.76 -0.11
C ARG A 43 17.95 1.51 0.00
N THR A 44 17.71 0.49 -0.83
CA THR A 44 18.56 -0.70 -0.90
C THR A 44 18.54 -1.26 -2.33
N SER A 45 19.52 -0.81 -3.11
CA SER A 45 20.09 -1.45 -4.31
C SER A 45 19.30 -2.60 -4.96
N GLY A 46 18.70 -2.33 -6.12
CA GLY A 46 18.42 -3.33 -7.16
C GLY A 46 17.02 -3.22 -7.78
N PRO A 47 16.88 -3.05 -9.11
CA PRO A 47 15.57 -3.07 -9.75
C PRO A 47 15.00 -4.48 -9.75
N VAL A 48 13.92 -4.70 -9.00
CA VAL A 48 13.11 -5.93 -9.11
C VAL A 48 12.34 -5.83 -10.43
N ARG A 49 12.83 -6.53 -11.46
CA ARG A 49 12.10 -6.76 -12.71
C ARG A 49 10.96 -7.72 -12.42
N THR A 50 9.74 -7.21 -12.29
CA THR A 50 8.55 -8.03 -12.44
C THR A 50 8.34 -8.27 -13.93
N VAL A 51 8.51 -9.52 -14.36
CA VAL A 51 8.19 -9.96 -15.72
C VAL A 51 6.70 -10.31 -15.74
N CYS A 52 6.01 -9.83 -16.78
CA CYS A 52 4.60 -10.10 -17.06
C CYS A 52 4.32 -11.58 -17.30
#